data_AF-A0A560Z7C2-F1
#
_entry.id   AF-A0A560Z7C2-F1
#
_cell.length_a   1.000
_cell.length_b   1.000
_cell.length_c   1.000
_cell.angle_alpha   90.00
_cell.angle_beta   90.00
_cell.angle_gamma   90.00
#
_symmetry.space_group_name_H-M   'P 1'
#
loop_
_entity.id
_entity.type
_entity.pdbx_description
1 polymer ?
#
loop_
_entity_poly.entity_id
_entity_poly.type
_entity_poly.pdbx_seq_one_letter_code
_entity_poly.pdbx_strand_id
1 'polypeptide(L)'
;MSCWIRLGIEPTKDQALIRDAYRARLPQHHPESDPEGFQALREAYESANRFARQEEDEVDEEDAGVPEMPQTLVDFYALLEDPARRFNPQAWQVFVKALDQLPLDALDDLSWGLFHPLANAGPLSYRCANLLAQRLAWEQQLLDLQFDQAKEVEAFLQRIKGPDPFDTTLMGDWPGPAQMETLWYARSLDYVFQHRPLHEFEDFASQHTCLPLPADDVFIQRLLVQFTQAGMGGPGLRQVCVEQQAQAPDDVDWLYLLACQNSLLGLEDQALPCWIRLWQEHRHPKAESRLLELCAKRQPEFLALLIQAFDRQENFHDWSADLADVSQTCGSPSQRPETLVRWLGAGQFNLQGLAAAFVDWRMTGHELPLLALLLGQSADCRLQQLYRHAWALHRGDVGLLQHILEEPQPVDALEGLVLSGFKYQAAQQLRWLNQAPIPLALKAFLSSRSVQPQLAEELKKNEPHTICRLWLRRLRPYDQAALVRIDQAFDLQDTQADVDLRAVSLLVQLEQRSVLLPAMDQGGTPWQWHAQTMFLLALLDQPERWLSLIDSPCLDRLEVNPAHPLSRL
;
A
#
# COMPACT_ATOMS: atom_id res chain seq x y z
N MET A 1 -44.08 24.48 53.75
CA MET A 1 -44.29 23.89 55.09
C MET A 1 -42.95 23.96 55.80
N SER A 2 -42.84 24.58 56.98
CA SER A 2 -41.52 24.76 57.62
C SER A 2 -40.88 23.41 57.97
N CYS A 3 -39.55 23.32 57.90
CA CYS A 3 -38.79 22.11 58.23
C CYS A 3 -39.17 21.53 59.61
N TRP A 4 -39.46 22.40 60.56
CA TRP A 4 -39.90 22.08 61.93
C TRP A 4 -41.23 21.31 61.99
N ILE A 5 -42.23 21.71 61.18
CA ILE A 5 -43.53 21.01 61.10
C ILE A 5 -43.34 19.61 60.53
N ARG A 6 -42.46 19.45 59.54
CA ARG A 6 -42.13 18.17 58.91
C ARG A 6 -41.27 17.26 59.78
N LEU A 7 -40.53 17.80 60.74
CA LEU A 7 -39.83 17.01 61.78
C LEU A 7 -40.68 16.79 63.04
N GLY A 8 -41.74 17.58 63.24
CA GLY A 8 -42.66 17.44 64.37
C GLY A 8 -42.16 18.02 65.68
N ILE A 9 -41.20 18.93 65.60
CA ILE A 9 -40.54 19.57 66.73
C ILE A 9 -40.68 21.08 66.60
N GLU A 10 -40.59 21.79 67.72
CA GLU A 10 -40.45 23.24 67.70
C GLU A 10 -39.05 23.64 67.19
N PRO A 11 -38.88 24.86 66.64
CA PRO A 11 -37.58 25.36 66.22
C PRO A 11 -36.56 25.26 67.37
N THR A 12 -35.48 24.50 67.14
CA THR A 12 -34.47 24.22 68.16
C THR A 12 -33.07 24.20 67.56
N LYS A 13 -32.08 24.51 68.39
CA LYS A 13 -30.65 24.48 68.03
C LYS A 13 -29.95 23.18 68.45
N ASP A 14 -30.65 22.32 69.18
CA ASP A 14 -30.11 21.04 69.62
C ASP A 14 -30.06 20.04 68.45
N GLN A 15 -28.87 19.85 67.87
CA GLN A 15 -28.64 18.93 66.76
C GLN A 15 -28.93 17.46 67.14
N ALA A 16 -28.81 17.08 68.42
CA ALA A 16 -29.17 15.75 68.87
C ALA A 16 -30.69 15.56 68.81
N LEU A 17 -31.45 16.57 69.24
CA LEU A 17 -32.91 16.59 69.18
C LEU A 17 -33.44 16.58 67.73
N ILE A 18 -32.80 17.33 66.82
CA ILE A 18 -33.11 17.33 65.37
C ILE A 18 -32.86 15.95 64.75
N ARG A 19 -31.73 15.31 65.09
CA ARG A 19 -31.37 13.96 64.60
C ARG A 19 -32.32 12.90 65.14
N ASP A 20 -32.72 12.99 66.39
CA ASP A 20 -33.61 12.02 67.01
C ASP A 20 -35.03 12.14 66.46
N ALA A 21 -35.50 13.36 66.18
CA ALA A 21 -36.77 13.61 65.49
C ALA A 21 -36.80 13.04 64.06
N TYR A 22 -35.70 13.18 63.31
CA TYR A 22 -35.55 12.56 61.99
C TYR A 22 -35.58 11.02 62.06
N ARG A 23 -34.84 10.42 63.00
CA ARG A 23 -34.83 8.96 63.20
C ARG A 23 -36.19 8.40 63.61
N ALA A 24 -36.95 9.13 64.41
CA ALA A 24 -38.29 8.70 64.84
C ALA A 24 -39.31 8.66 63.68
N ARG A 25 -39.15 9.51 62.66
CA ARG A 25 -40.06 9.56 61.50
C ARG A 25 -39.60 8.72 60.31
N LEU A 26 -38.33 8.31 60.27
CA LEU A 26 -37.74 7.48 59.21
C LEU A 26 -38.53 6.19 58.90
N PRO A 27 -39.07 5.44 59.89
CA PRO A 27 -39.81 4.20 59.60
C PRO A 27 -41.14 4.41 58.87
N GLN A 28 -41.69 5.63 58.88
CA GLN A 28 -42.98 5.96 58.24
C GLN A 28 -42.83 6.36 56.77
N HIS A 29 -41.62 6.74 56.34
CA HIS A 29 -41.30 7.15 54.98
C HIS A 29 -40.11 6.33 54.46
N HIS A 30 -40.38 5.08 54.07
CA HIS A 30 -39.33 4.18 53.59
C HIS A 30 -39.06 4.43 52.08
N PRO A 31 -37.79 4.50 51.63
CA PRO A 31 -37.45 4.89 50.25
C PRO A 31 -38.09 4.03 49.15
N GLU A 32 -38.43 2.78 49.45
CA GLU A 32 -39.06 1.85 48.49
C GLU A 32 -40.58 1.97 48.41
N SER A 33 -41.25 2.57 49.40
CA SER A 33 -42.71 2.69 49.46
C SER A 33 -43.23 4.12 49.40
N ASP A 34 -42.41 5.10 49.80
CA ASP A 34 -42.73 6.53 49.71
C ASP A 34 -41.47 7.38 49.43
N PRO A 35 -40.99 7.39 48.17
CA PRO A 35 -39.76 8.10 47.80
C PRO A 35 -39.88 9.62 47.91
N GLU A 36 -41.04 10.19 47.58
CA GLU A 36 -41.27 11.65 47.71
C GLU A 36 -41.34 12.07 49.18
N GLY A 37 -41.98 11.29 50.05
CA GLY A 37 -42.02 11.55 51.49
C GLY A 37 -40.65 11.41 52.16
N PHE A 38 -39.84 10.45 51.73
CA PHE A 38 -38.46 10.29 52.21
C PHE A 38 -37.58 11.49 51.82
N GLN A 39 -37.68 11.95 50.57
CA GLN A 39 -36.94 13.12 50.10
C GLN A 39 -37.38 14.39 50.85
N ALA A 40 -38.69 14.59 51.02
CA ALA A 40 -39.24 15.73 51.76
C ALA A 40 -38.85 15.77 53.25
N LEU A 41 -38.68 14.59 53.88
CA LEU A 41 -38.22 14.46 55.27
C LEU A 41 -36.71 14.72 55.38
N ARG A 42 -35.92 14.23 54.41
CA ARG A 42 -34.48 14.47 54.35
C ARG A 42 -34.14 15.94 54.12
N GLU A 43 -34.85 16.60 53.20
CA GLU A 43 -34.70 18.04 52.96
C GLU A 43 -35.05 18.87 54.21
N ALA A 44 -36.06 18.45 54.98
CA ALA A 44 -36.42 19.10 56.24
C ALA A 44 -35.34 18.93 57.31
N TYR A 45 -34.73 17.76 57.42
CA TYR A 45 -33.60 17.49 58.31
C TYR A 45 -32.37 18.33 57.94
N GLU A 46 -32.00 18.35 56.66
CA GLU A 46 -30.85 19.13 56.16
C GLU A 46 -31.08 20.64 56.35
N SER A 47 -32.30 21.12 56.14
CA SER A 47 -32.66 22.53 56.38
C SER A 47 -32.65 22.90 57.87
N ALA A 48 -33.12 22.02 58.76
CA ALA A 48 -33.07 22.26 60.21
C ALA A 48 -31.64 22.23 60.76
N ASN A 49 -30.79 21.33 60.26
CA ASN A 49 -29.36 21.32 60.57
C ASN A 49 -28.64 22.57 60.06
N ARG A 50 -29.02 23.08 58.89
CA ARG A 50 -28.47 24.34 58.37
C ARG A 50 -28.85 25.52 59.25
N PHE A 51 -30.11 25.59 59.69
CA PHE A 51 -30.56 26.63 60.62
C PHE A 51 -29.86 26.55 61.99
N ALA A 52 -29.61 25.33 62.49
CA ALA A 52 -28.87 25.13 63.74
C ALA A 52 -27.38 25.52 63.63
N ARG A 53 -26.80 25.52 62.41
CA ARG A 53 -25.40 25.90 62.14
C ARG A 53 -25.23 27.38 61.76
N GLN A 54 -26.21 27.97 61.06
CA GLN A 54 -26.12 29.35 60.56
C GLN A 54 -25.95 30.42 61.64
N GLU A 55 -26.42 30.21 62.87
CA GLU A 55 -26.17 31.15 63.99
C GLU A 55 -24.95 30.77 64.86
N GLU A 56 -24.28 29.63 64.62
CA GLU A 56 -22.92 29.40 65.14
C GLU A 56 -21.88 30.14 64.27
N ASP A 57 -22.13 30.24 62.96
CA ASP A 57 -21.27 30.98 62.02
C ASP A 57 -21.39 32.52 62.15
N GLU A 58 -22.52 33.08 62.62
CA GLU A 58 -22.69 34.54 62.82
C GLU A 58 -22.01 35.11 64.08
N VAL A 59 -21.48 34.27 64.99
CA VAL A 59 -20.77 34.72 66.22
C VAL A 59 -19.23 34.61 66.08
N ASP A 60 -18.74 33.94 65.03
CA ASP A 60 -17.30 33.79 64.72
C ASP A 60 -16.87 34.57 63.44
N GLU A 61 -17.70 35.49 62.94
CA GLU A 61 -17.47 36.25 61.69
C GLU A 61 -16.64 37.55 61.84
N GLU A 62 -15.98 37.80 62.97
CA GLU A 62 -15.12 39.00 63.14
C GLU A 62 -13.60 38.74 63.25
N ASP A 63 -13.09 37.50 63.17
CA ASP A 63 -11.62 37.29 63.07
C ASP A 63 -11.23 35.94 62.45
N ALA A 64 -11.41 35.77 61.13
CA ALA A 64 -10.73 34.71 60.38
C ALA A 64 -10.44 35.20 58.95
N GLY A 65 -9.17 35.52 58.69
CA GLY A 65 -8.68 35.89 57.37
C GLY A 65 -8.91 34.78 56.33
N VAL A 66 -9.02 35.20 55.06
CA VAL A 66 -9.01 34.34 53.87
C VAL A 66 -7.94 33.25 54.03
N PRO A 67 -8.23 31.95 53.82
CA PRO A 67 -7.21 30.91 53.91
C PRO A 67 -6.05 31.24 52.95
N GLU A 68 -4.87 31.53 53.49
CA GLU A 68 -3.68 31.80 52.67
C GLU A 68 -3.30 30.52 51.90
N MET A 69 -3.36 30.59 50.57
CA MET A 69 -2.89 29.50 49.70
C MET A 69 -1.39 29.29 49.91
N PRO A 70 -0.90 28.05 50.08
CA PRO A 70 0.52 27.75 50.15
C PRO A 70 1.29 28.37 48.97
N GLN A 71 2.39 29.07 49.25
CA GLN A 71 3.20 29.74 48.21
C GLN A 71 3.65 28.78 47.10
N THR A 72 3.85 27.51 47.42
CA THR A 72 4.19 26.46 46.46
C THR A 72 3.09 26.18 45.43
N LEU A 73 1.81 26.27 45.83
CA LEU A 73 0.69 26.20 44.90
C LEU A 73 0.64 27.45 44.02
N VAL A 74 0.89 28.63 44.59
CA VAL A 74 0.98 29.89 43.83
C VAL A 74 2.08 29.81 42.77
N ASP A 75 3.27 29.33 43.16
CA ASP A 75 4.41 29.13 42.25
C ASP A 75 4.09 28.09 41.16
N PHE A 76 3.30 27.07 41.50
CA PHE A 76 2.83 26.07 40.54
C PHE A 76 1.84 26.65 39.52
N TYR A 77 0.86 27.45 39.96
CA TYR A 77 -0.04 28.15 39.05
C TYR A 77 0.73 29.12 38.13
N ALA A 78 1.69 29.86 38.68
CA ALA A 78 2.55 30.74 37.88
C ALA A 78 3.38 29.95 36.83
N LEU A 79 3.88 28.77 37.17
CA LEU A 79 4.55 27.86 36.23
C LEU A 79 3.61 27.41 35.10
N LEU A 80 2.35 27.10 35.43
CA LEU A 80 1.35 26.64 34.47
C LEU A 80 0.83 27.78 33.57
N GLU A 81 0.78 29.01 34.05
CA GLU A 81 0.29 30.16 33.29
C GLU A 81 1.37 30.78 32.38
N ASP A 82 2.65 30.63 32.73
CA ASP A 82 3.76 31.17 31.94
C ASP A 82 4.03 30.32 30.67
N PRO A 83 3.80 30.85 29.46
CA PRO A 83 3.99 30.12 28.21
C PRO A 83 5.42 29.62 27.99
N ALA A 84 6.43 30.32 28.49
CA ALA A 84 7.83 29.95 28.32
C ALA A 84 8.26 28.81 29.27
N ARG A 85 7.54 28.63 30.38
CA ARG A 85 7.88 27.67 31.44
C ARG A 85 7.00 26.43 31.40
N ARG A 86 5.72 26.58 31.06
CA ARG A 86 4.70 25.51 31.07
C ARG A 86 5.14 24.26 30.31
N PHE A 87 5.75 24.41 29.14
CA PHE A 87 6.17 23.29 28.27
C PHE A 87 7.67 23.01 28.30
N ASN A 88 8.41 23.65 29.22
CA ASN A 88 9.86 23.53 29.32
C ASN A 88 10.27 22.59 30.47
N PRO A 89 10.83 21.39 30.18
CA PRO A 89 11.22 20.44 31.22
C PRO A 89 12.20 20.99 32.24
N GLN A 90 13.06 21.94 31.86
CA GLN A 90 14.02 22.55 32.80
C GLN A 90 13.33 23.42 33.86
N ALA A 91 12.28 24.15 33.48
CA ALA A 91 11.51 24.94 34.44
C ALA A 91 10.80 24.04 35.47
N TRP A 92 10.30 22.89 35.03
CA TRP A 92 9.69 21.88 35.89
C TRP A 92 10.71 21.20 36.81
N GLN A 93 11.93 20.95 36.34
CA GLN A 93 13.01 20.44 37.20
C GLN A 93 13.40 21.45 38.30
N VAL A 94 13.40 22.75 38.00
CA VAL A 94 13.65 23.79 39.00
C VAL A 94 12.53 23.79 40.05
N PHE A 95 11.27 23.68 39.62
CA PHE A 95 10.14 23.56 40.54
C PHE A 95 10.21 22.30 41.40
N VAL A 96 10.53 21.13 40.82
CA VAL A 96 10.74 19.87 41.55
C VAL A 96 11.86 20.00 42.59
N LYS A 97 12.98 20.67 42.26
CA LYS A 97 14.05 20.95 43.24
C LYS A 97 13.62 21.88 44.36
N ALA A 98 12.64 22.76 44.13
CA ALA A 98 12.07 23.59 45.20
C ALA A 98 11.17 22.73 46.12
N LEU A 99 10.43 21.77 45.55
CA LEU A 99 9.66 20.80 46.35
C LEU A 99 10.57 19.94 47.24
N ASP A 100 11.77 19.58 46.77
CA ASP A 100 12.76 18.84 47.57
C ASP A 100 13.19 19.55 48.86
N GLN A 101 13.00 20.87 48.95
CA GLN A 101 13.38 21.65 50.13
C GLN A 101 12.28 21.67 51.20
N LEU A 102 11.09 21.13 50.90
CA LEU A 102 9.96 21.06 51.83
C LEU A 102 10.05 19.83 52.74
N PRO A 103 9.52 19.90 53.97
CA PRO A 103 9.38 18.73 54.83
C PRO A 103 8.39 17.71 54.23
N LEU A 104 8.59 16.42 54.54
CA LEU A 104 7.80 15.31 53.97
C LEU A 104 6.30 15.46 54.24
N ASP A 105 5.90 15.83 55.46
CA ASP A 105 4.49 16.00 55.83
C ASP A 105 3.80 17.08 54.96
N ALA A 106 4.51 18.16 54.64
CA ALA A 106 4.00 19.22 53.77
C ALA A 106 3.91 18.77 52.30
N LEU A 107 4.74 17.82 51.86
CA LEU A 107 4.67 17.25 50.52
C LEU A 107 3.46 16.32 50.37
N ASP A 108 3.16 15.54 51.40
CA ASP A 108 1.99 14.64 51.41
C ASP A 108 0.69 15.45 51.36
N ASP A 109 0.60 16.54 52.13
CA ASP A 109 -0.53 17.48 52.10
C ASP A 109 -0.70 18.18 50.73
N LEU A 110 0.41 18.43 50.02
CA LEU A 110 0.40 19.09 48.71
C LEU A 110 0.24 18.13 47.53
N SER A 111 0.46 16.82 47.71
CA SER A 111 0.54 15.83 46.63
C SER A 111 -0.69 15.87 45.71
N TRP A 112 -1.88 15.67 46.29
CA TRP A 112 -3.15 15.71 45.55
C TRP A 112 -3.58 17.14 45.19
N GLY A 113 -3.16 18.13 45.99
CA GLY A 113 -3.35 19.55 45.70
C GLY A 113 -2.63 20.01 44.43
N LEU A 114 -1.51 19.38 44.06
CA LEU A 114 -0.82 19.61 42.79
C LEU A 114 -1.36 18.74 41.65
N PHE A 115 -1.88 17.54 41.96
CA PHE A 115 -2.46 16.63 40.96
C PHE A 115 -3.70 17.23 40.29
N HIS A 116 -4.68 17.71 41.05
CA HIS A 116 -5.95 18.16 40.46
C HIS A 116 -5.79 19.35 39.51
N PRO A 117 -5.00 20.40 39.83
CA PRO A 117 -4.75 21.48 38.89
C PRO A 117 -3.96 21.00 37.67
N LEU A 118 -3.00 20.07 37.83
CA LEU A 118 -2.28 19.47 36.70
C LEU A 118 -3.23 18.71 35.77
N ALA A 119 -4.08 17.84 36.31
CA ALA A 119 -5.02 17.03 35.54
C ALA A 119 -6.03 17.90 34.76
N ASN A 120 -6.43 19.04 35.35
CA ASN A 120 -7.38 19.98 34.78
C ASN A 120 -6.75 21.10 33.93
N ALA A 121 -5.43 21.18 33.86
CA ALA A 121 -4.74 22.26 33.13
C ALA A 121 -4.86 22.16 31.60
N GLY A 122 -5.47 21.11 31.04
CA GLY A 122 -5.58 20.90 29.60
C GLY A 122 -4.30 20.32 28.97
N PRO A 123 -3.96 20.68 27.71
CA PRO A 123 -2.73 20.21 27.06
C PRO A 123 -1.48 20.61 27.86
N LEU A 124 -0.64 19.60 28.14
CA LEU A 124 0.60 19.70 28.92
C LEU A 124 1.65 18.78 28.30
N SER A 125 2.94 19.12 28.39
CA SER A 125 4.01 18.18 28.06
C SER A 125 3.95 16.97 29.00
N TYR A 126 3.92 15.77 28.42
CA TYR A 126 3.99 14.52 29.17
C TYR A 126 5.33 14.38 29.89
N ARG A 127 6.42 14.85 29.28
CA ARG A 127 7.73 14.90 29.94
C ARG A 127 7.70 15.76 31.20
N CYS A 128 7.09 16.94 31.14
CA CYS A 128 6.92 17.82 32.30
C CYS A 128 6.05 17.18 33.40
N ALA A 129 4.88 16.66 33.03
CA ALA A 129 3.98 16.00 33.97
C ALA A 129 4.63 14.78 34.66
N ASN A 130 5.41 13.99 33.91
CA ASN A 130 6.14 12.84 34.46
C ASN A 130 7.18 13.23 35.51
N LEU A 131 7.87 14.37 35.35
CA LEU A 131 8.84 14.84 36.35
C LEU A 131 8.17 15.06 37.71
N LEU A 132 6.98 15.66 37.71
CA LEU A 132 6.21 15.89 38.93
C LEU A 132 5.61 14.58 39.48
N ALA A 133 5.03 13.75 38.61
CA ALA A 133 4.42 12.47 38.99
C ALA A 133 5.43 11.49 39.61
N GLN A 134 6.65 11.43 39.05
CA GLN A 134 7.74 10.62 39.61
C GLN A 134 8.20 11.14 40.96
N ARG A 135 8.30 12.48 41.11
CA ARG A 135 8.75 13.08 42.36
C ARG A 135 7.76 12.85 43.52
N LEU A 136 6.47 12.99 43.25
CA LEU A 136 5.40 12.82 44.24
C LEU A 136 4.98 11.35 44.40
N ALA A 137 5.57 10.43 43.64
CA ALA A 137 5.31 9.00 43.70
C ALA A 137 3.81 8.63 43.59
N TRP A 138 3.05 9.35 42.77
CA TRP A 138 1.59 9.17 42.66
C TRP A 138 1.16 7.73 42.32
N GLU A 139 1.98 6.98 41.60
CA GLU A 139 1.71 5.55 41.29
C GLU A 139 1.71 4.67 42.56
N GLN A 140 2.52 5.00 43.56
CA GLN A 140 2.59 4.27 44.84
C GLN A 140 1.44 4.67 45.78
N GLN A 141 0.94 5.90 45.65
CA GLN A 141 -0.17 6.44 46.44
C GLN A 141 -1.56 6.04 45.92
N LEU A 142 -1.64 5.31 44.79
CA LEU A 142 -2.92 4.83 44.23
C LEU A 142 -3.71 3.94 45.19
N LEU A 143 -3.02 3.20 46.06
CA LEU A 143 -3.65 2.29 47.04
C LEU A 143 -4.39 3.03 48.16
N ASP A 144 -4.06 4.31 48.38
CA ASP A 144 -4.64 5.14 49.43
C ASP A 144 -5.93 5.85 48.97
N LEU A 145 -6.26 5.74 47.68
CA LEU A 145 -7.42 6.38 47.07
C LEU A 145 -8.65 5.47 47.00
N GLN A 146 -9.82 6.09 46.92
CA GLN A 146 -11.07 5.38 46.57
C GLN A 146 -11.02 4.88 45.13
N PHE A 147 -11.71 3.78 44.83
CA PHE A 147 -11.64 3.08 43.53
C PHE A 147 -11.84 3.99 42.31
N ASP A 148 -12.86 4.86 42.32
CA ASP A 148 -13.14 5.74 41.19
C ASP A 148 -12.04 6.79 40.98
N GLN A 149 -11.52 7.36 42.07
CA GLN A 149 -10.41 8.32 42.04
C GLN A 149 -9.12 7.64 41.59
N ALA A 150 -8.82 6.46 42.11
CA ALA A 150 -7.64 5.67 41.72
C ALA A 150 -7.65 5.36 40.22
N LYS A 151 -8.82 5.03 39.65
CA LYS A 151 -8.98 4.77 38.22
C LYS A 151 -8.71 6.02 37.36
N GLU A 152 -9.17 7.20 37.78
CA GLU A 152 -8.91 8.45 37.07
C GLU A 152 -7.42 8.83 37.09
N VAL A 153 -6.79 8.71 38.27
CA VAL A 153 -5.36 8.97 38.44
C VAL A 153 -4.53 7.98 37.64
N GLU A 154 -4.86 6.69 37.70
CA GLU A 154 -4.18 5.65 36.93
C GLU A 154 -4.28 5.93 35.43
N ALA A 155 -5.47 6.27 34.91
CA ALA A 155 -5.65 6.61 33.50
C ALA A 155 -4.79 7.82 33.09
N PHE A 156 -4.68 8.84 33.94
CA PHE A 156 -3.81 9.98 33.71
C PHE A 156 -2.32 9.58 33.69
N LEU A 157 -1.87 8.82 34.69
CA LEU A 157 -0.49 8.35 34.81
C LEU A 157 -0.08 7.46 33.63
N GLN A 158 -0.97 6.56 33.18
CA GLN A 158 -0.71 5.74 32.00
C GLN A 158 -0.63 6.60 30.72
N ARG A 159 -1.47 7.62 30.59
CA ARG A 159 -1.44 8.54 29.44
C ARG A 159 -0.13 9.31 29.36
N ILE A 160 0.37 9.85 30.47
CA ILE A 160 1.62 10.64 30.48
C ILE A 160 2.88 9.78 30.29
N LYS A 161 2.82 8.46 30.44
CA LYS A 161 3.96 7.56 30.12
C LYS A 161 4.31 7.56 28.62
N GLY A 162 3.37 7.96 27.75
CA GLY A 162 3.62 8.10 26.31
C GLY A 162 4.56 9.27 25.97
N PRO A 163 5.17 9.27 24.77
CA PRO A 163 5.97 10.40 24.31
C PRO A 163 5.08 11.61 23.96
N ASP A 164 5.66 12.81 24.05
CA ASP A 164 5.07 14.00 23.43
C ASP A 164 5.13 13.88 21.89
N PRO A 165 4.17 14.49 21.15
CA PRO A 165 4.13 14.38 19.70
C PRO A 165 5.35 14.99 18.99
N PHE A 166 6.02 15.96 19.62
CA PHE A 166 7.22 16.65 19.14
C PHE A 166 7.95 17.29 20.33
N ASP A 167 9.13 17.87 20.12
CA ASP A 167 9.84 18.60 21.18
C ASP A 167 9.06 19.87 21.59
N THR A 168 8.39 19.81 22.75
CA THR A 168 7.54 20.89 23.25
C THR A 168 8.30 22.17 23.60
N THR A 169 9.65 22.12 23.70
CA THR A 169 10.47 23.30 23.96
C THR A 169 10.51 24.27 22.78
N LEU A 170 10.24 23.80 21.56
CA LEU A 170 10.20 24.60 20.33
C LEU A 170 9.08 25.65 20.31
N MET A 171 8.11 25.53 21.22
CA MET A 171 6.98 26.45 21.32
C MET A 171 7.20 27.58 22.33
N GLY A 172 8.35 27.65 23.01
CA GLY A 172 8.56 28.54 24.15
C GLY A 172 8.28 30.03 23.90
N ASP A 173 8.51 30.49 22.67
CA ASP A 173 8.29 31.89 22.26
C ASP A 173 6.87 32.16 21.73
N TRP A 174 5.99 31.16 21.71
CA TRP A 174 4.64 31.28 21.16
C TRP A 174 3.63 31.76 22.21
N PRO A 175 2.52 32.42 21.80
CA PRO A 175 1.42 32.73 22.70
C PRO A 175 0.80 31.47 23.30
N GLY A 176 0.41 31.52 24.58
CA GLY A 176 -0.21 30.39 25.29
C GLY A 176 -1.34 29.68 24.52
N PRO A 177 -2.32 30.39 23.93
CA PRO A 177 -3.36 29.76 23.12
C PRO A 177 -2.81 28.95 21.93
N ALA A 178 -1.76 29.44 21.26
CA ALA A 178 -1.17 28.76 20.12
C ALA A 178 -0.44 27.46 20.54
N GLN A 179 0.22 27.47 21.71
CA GLN A 179 0.85 26.27 22.27
C GLN A 179 -0.20 25.20 22.62
N MET A 180 -1.29 25.61 23.26
CA MET A 180 -2.37 24.70 23.69
C MET A 180 -3.06 24.05 22.48
N GLU A 181 -3.49 24.86 21.51
CA GLU A 181 -4.19 24.37 20.31
C GLU A 181 -3.30 23.47 19.45
N THR A 182 -2.01 23.82 19.27
CA THR A 182 -1.08 23.00 18.48
C THR A 182 -0.84 21.64 19.12
N LEU A 183 -0.59 21.61 20.44
CA LEU A 183 -0.36 20.34 21.13
C LEU A 183 -1.62 19.48 21.18
N TRP A 184 -2.79 20.10 21.39
CA TRP A 184 -4.08 19.41 21.31
C TRP A 184 -4.32 18.81 19.93
N TYR A 185 -4.09 19.59 18.87
CA TYR A 185 -4.29 19.15 17.50
C TYR A 185 -3.36 18.01 17.14
N ALA A 186 -2.05 18.14 17.43
CA ALA A 186 -1.07 17.09 17.15
C ALA A 186 -1.41 15.77 17.84
N ARG A 187 -1.82 15.80 19.11
CA ARG A 187 -2.26 14.60 19.83
C ARG A 187 -3.55 14.00 19.29
N SER A 188 -4.50 14.86 18.94
CA SER A 188 -5.77 14.42 18.36
C SER A 188 -5.55 13.74 17.02
N LEU A 189 -4.66 14.30 16.20
CA LEU A 189 -4.26 13.77 14.91
C LEU A 189 -3.61 12.38 15.07
N ASP A 190 -2.64 12.23 16.00
CA ASP A 190 -2.03 10.92 16.29
C ASP A 190 -3.06 9.90 16.82
N TYR A 191 -3.95 10.33 17.72
CA TYR A 191 -4.99 9.47 18.28
C TYR A 191 -5.96 8.97 17.21
N VAL A 192 -6.46 9.87 16.36
CA VAL A 192 -7.38 9.52 15.27
C VAL A 192 -6.68 8.59 14.29
N PHE A 193 -5.42 8.86 13.93
CA PHE A 193 -4.65 7.98 13.04
C PHE A 193 -4.48 6.55 13.59
N GLN A 194 -4.23 6.42 14.90
CA GLN A 194 -3.96 5.12 15.52
C GLN A 194 -5.23 4.31 15.83
N HIS A 195 -6.35 4.98 16.08
CA HIS A 195 -7.56 4.34 16.63
C HIS A 195 -8.79 4.42 15.72
N ARG A 196 -8.75 5.21 14.64
CA ARG A 196 -9.88 5.39 13.71
C ARG A 196 -9.51 5.01 12.28
N PRO A 197 -10.51 4.73 11.41
CA PRO A 197 -10.29 4.56 9.98
C PRO A 197 -9.66 5.80 9.32
N LEU A 198 -8.90 5.60 8.24
CA LEU A 198 -8.18 6.67 7.55
C LEU A 198 -9.07 7.79 6.98
N HIS A 199 -10.33 7.51 6.64
CA HIS A 199 -11.25 8.55 6.17
C HIS A 199 -11.66 9.52 7.28
N GLU A 200 -11.87 9.06 8.52
CA GLU A 200 -12.13 9.96 9.66
C GLU A 200 -10.90 10.82 9.98
N PHE A 201 -9.70 10.27 9.76
CA PHE A 201 -8.46 11.02 9.88
C PHE A 201 -8.34 12.11 8.80
N GLU A 202 -8.64 11.78 7.54
CA GLU A 202 -8.70 12.75 6.44
C GLU A 202 -9.73 13.86 6.75
N ASP A 203 -10.93 13.50 7.21
CA ASP A 203 -11.99 14.44 7.58
C ASP A 203 -11.54 15.39 8.69
N PHE A 204 -10.85 14.88 9.72
CA PHE A 204 -10.31 15.70 10.81
C PHE A 204 -9.18 16.62 10.33
N ALA A 205 -8.21 16.07 9.58
CA ALA A 205 -7.05 16.82 9.11
C ALA A 205 -7.43 17.90 8.08
N SER A 206 -8.49 17.68 7.31
CA SER A 206 -8.95 18.60 6.26
C SER A 206 -9.79 19.78 6.79
N GLN A 207 -10.09 19.83 8.09
CA GLN A 207 -10.80 20.96 8.67
C GLN A 207 -9.97 22.25 8.54
N HIS A 208 -10.61 23.33 8.07
CA HIS A 208 -9.96 24.62 7.91
C HIS A 208 -9.45 25.14 9.26
N THR A 209 -8.14 25.03 9.47
CA THR A 209 -7.44 25.41 10.68
C THR A 209 -6.16 26.15 10.33
N CYS A 210 -5.67 27.00 11.25
CA CYS A 210 -4.42 27.71 11.11
C CYS A 210 -3.65 27.58 12.42
N LEU A 211 -2.66 26.68 12.44
CA LEU A 211 -1.85 26.37 13.61
C LEU A 211 -0.37 26.54 13.27
N PRO A 212 0.46 27.07 14.18
CA PRO A 212 1.89 27.08 13.99
C PRO A 212 2.43 25.65 13.98
N LEU A 213 3.36 25.37 13.06
CA LEU A 213 4.02 24.08 12.96
C LEU A 213 5.39 24.15 13.64
N PRO A 214 5.71 23.28 14.61
CA PRO A 214 7.02 23.27 15.24
C PRO A 214 8.09 22.84 14.23
N ALA A 215 9.27 23.44 14.32
CA ALA A 215 10.43 23.07 13.50
C ALA A 215 11.08 21.77 14.04
N ASP A 216 10.34 20.67 13.96
CA ASP A 216 10.74 19.33 14.40
C ASP A 216 10.67 18.38 13.18
N ASP A 217 11.83 17.98 12.67
CA ASP A 217 11.94 17.15 11.47
C ASP A 217 11.27 15.78 11.64
N VAL A 218 11.34 15.19 12.83
CA VAL A 218 10.73 13.89 13.13
C VAL A 218 9.21 14.01 13.12
N PHE A 219 8.68 15.10 13.67
CA PHE A 219 7.24 15.38 13.64
C PHE A 219 6.75 15.64 12.21
N ILE A 220 7.47 16.45 11.44
CA ILE A 220 7.11 16.75 10.04
C ILE A 220 7.14 15.47 9.19
N GLN A 221 8.16 14.63 9.36
CA GLN A 221 8.22 13.34 8.68
C GLN A 221 7.06 12.42 9.08
N ARG A 222 6.69 12.37 10.37
CA ARG A 222 5.53 11.60 10.82
C ARG A 222 4.23 12.07 10.17
N LEU A 223 3.99 13.39 10.15
CA LEU A 223 2.82 13.98 9.50
C LEU A 223 2.78 13.68 8.01
N LEU A 224 3.91 13.82 7.31
CA LEU A 224 4.02 13.48 5.89
C LEU A 224 3.61 12.02 5.64
N VAL A 225 4.10 11.09 6.45
CA VAL A 225 3.76 9.66 6.32
C VAL A 225 2.26 9.44 6.57
N GLN A 226 1.72 9.97 7.66
CA GLN A 226 0.31 9.82 8.01
C GLN A 226 -0.62 10.39 6.93
N PHE A 227 -0.33 11.61 6.46
CA PHE A 227 -1.07 12.27 5.40
C PHE A 227 -0.98 11.52 4.07
N THR A 228 0.21 11.04 3.70
CA THR A 228 0.39 10.23 2.49
C THR A 228 -0.42 8.93 2.55
N GLN A 229 -0.45 8.26 3.72
CA GLN A 229 -1.24 7.05 3.91
C GLN A 229 -2.74 7.30 3.84
N ALA A 230 -3.18 8.45 4.33
CA ALA A 230 -4.57 8.91 4.23
C ALA A 230 -4.96 9.43 2.84
N GLY A 231 -4.04 9.44 1.86
CA GLY A 231 -4.33 9.91 0.51
C GLY A 231 -4.32 11.43 0.35
N MET A 232 -3.73 12.16 1.30
CA MET A 232 -3.64 13.62 1.26
C MET A 232 -2.31 14.09 0.67
N GLY A 233 -2.40 14.82 -0.45
CA GLY A 233 -1.27 15.45 -1.12
C GLY A 233 -1.14 16.93 -0.75
N GLY A 234 0.09 17.42 -0.53
CA GLY A 234 0.34 18.83 -0.22
C GLY A 234 1.59 19.37 -0.89
N PRO A 235 1.58 20.59 -1.47
CA PRO A 235 2.74 21.15 -2.17
C PRO A 235 3.95 21.35 -1.23
N GLY A 236 3.71 21.76 0.03
CA GLY A 236 4.77 21.90 1.04
C GLY A 236 5.36 20.54 1.45
N LEU A 237 4.51 19.54 1.65
CA LEU A 237 4.94 18.16 1.97
C LEU A 237 5.77 17.56 0.83
N ARG A 238 5.33 17.75 -0.41
CA ARG A 238 6.09 17.36 -1.60
C ARG A 238 7.45 18.08 -1.64
N GLN A 239 7.50 19.37 -1.33
CA GLN A 239 8.76 20.11 -1.33
C GLN A 239 9.75 19.53 -0.32
N VAL A 240 9.29 19.15 0.88
CA VAL A 240 10.13 18.42 1.85
C VAL A 240 10.67 17.12 1.25
N CYS A 241 9.83 16.32 0.58
CA CYS A 241 10.30 15.10 -0.08
C CYS A 241 11.37 15.36 -1.15
N VAL A 242 11.22 16.43 -1.94
CA VAL A 242 12.20 16.81 -2.98
C VAL A 242 13.53 17.20 -2.35
N GLU A 243 13.51 18.02 -1.30
CA GLU A 243 14.72 18.47 -0.60
C GLU A 243 15.44 17.30 0.07
N GLN A 244 14.70 16.38 0.70
CA GLN A 244 15.28 15.18 1.32
C GLN A 244 15.85 14.20 0.29
N GLN A 245 15.15 13.98 -0.83
CA GLN A 245 15.66 13.13 -1.91
C GLN A 245 16.92 13.72 -2.57
N ALA A 246 17.04 15.05 -2.64
CA ALA A 246 18.25 15.69 -3.15
C ALA A 246 19.45 15.51 -2.20
N GLN A 247 19.22 15.46 -0.89
CA GLN A 247 20.26 15.24 0.12
C GLN A 247 20.64 13.76 0.24
N ALA A 248 19.67 12.85 0.11
CA ALA A 248 19.85 11.41 0.19
C ALA A 248 19.21 10.70 -1.03
N PRO A 249 19.87 10.72 -2.22
CA PRO A 249 19.30 10.16 -3.44
C PRO A 249 19.03 8.66 -3.42
N ASP A 250 19.73 7.92 -2.56
CA ASP A 250 19.65 6.46 -2.43
C ASP A 250 18.64 6.01 -1.36
N ASP A 251 17.99 6.96 -0.66
CA ASP A 251 16.97 6.64 0.33
C ASP A 251 15.64 6.28 -0.36
N VAL A 252 15.26 5.01 -0.20
CA VAL A 252 14.07 4.41 -0.82
C VAL A 252 12.78 4.97 -0.23
N ASP A 253 12.77 5.28 1.07
CA ASP A 253 11.57 5.73 1.76
C ASP A 253 11.21 7.15 1.30
N TRP A 254 12.21 8.03 1.17
CA TRP A 254 12.01 9.37 0.60
C TRP A 254 11.60 9.33 -0.87
N LEU A 255 12.18 8.44 -1.68
CA LEU A 255 11.77 8.25 -3.07
C LEU A 255 10.31 7.77 -3.16
N TYR A 256 9.90 6.86 -2.28
CA TYR A 256 8.51 6.38 -2.20
C TYR A 256 7.55 7.49 -1.78
N LEU A 257 7.86 8.25 -0.73
CA LEU A 257 7.03 9.37 -0.28
C LEU A 257 6.92 10.46 -1.36
N LEU A 258 8.01 10.76 -2.07
CA LEU A 258 8.00 11.67 -3.22
C LEU A 258 7.10 11.15 -4.34
N ALA A 259 7.19 9.86 -4.68
CA ALA A 259 6.35 9.24 -5.71
C ALA A 259 4.87 9.33 -5.34
N CYS A 260 4.52 9.05 -4.09
CA CYS A 260 3.16 9.18 -3.58
C CYS A 260 2.67 10.62 -3.63
N GLN A 261 3.43 11.59 -3.10
CA GLN A 261 3.02 13.00 -3.09
C GLN A 261 2.84 13.56 -4.51
N ASN A 262 3.73 13.19 -5.46
CA ASN A 262 3.55 13.55 -6.87
C ASN A 262 2.25 12.94 -7.44
N SER A 263 1.95 11.68 -7.15
CA SER A 263 0.70 11.03 -7.61
C SER A 263 -0.54 11.67 -6.99
N LEU A 264 -0.53 12.00 -5.69
CA LEU A 264 -1.67 12.61 -5.00
C LEU A 264 -1.97 14.03 -5.49
N LEU A 265 -0.94 14.78 -5.90
CA LEU A 265 -1.08 16.12 -6.48
C LEU A 265 -1.39 16.10 -8.00
N GLY A 266 -1.53 14.92 -8.61
CA GLY A 266 -1.75 14.80 -10.06
C GLY A 266 -0.54 15.17 -10.92
N LEU A 267 0.67 15.21 -10.34
CA LEU A 267 1.92 15.52 -11.03
C LEU A 267 2.51 14.26 -11.67
N GLU A 268 1.78 13.70 -12.62
CA GLU A 268 2.07 12.38 -13.19
C GLU A 268 3.43 12.32 -13.91
N ASP A 269 3.88 13.41 -14.56
CA ASP A 269 5.20 13.52 -15.20
C ASP A 269 6.36 13.36 -14.20
N GLN A 270 6.14 13.76 -12.94
CA GLN A 270 7.14 13.68 -11.88
C GLN A 270 7.00 12.38 -11.09
N ALA A 271 5.78 11.85 -10.99
CA ALA A 271 5.51 10.56 -10.35
C ALA A 271 6.12 9.39 -11.14
N LEU A 272 5.95 9.39 -12.48
CA LEU A 272 6.32 8.25 -13.32
C LEU A 272 7.81 7.85 -13.18
N PRO A 273 8.80 8.76 -13.28
CA PRO A 273 10.21 8.39 -13.09
C PRO A 273 10.50 7.82 -11.70
N CYS A 274 9.85 8.35 -10.66
CA CYS A 274 10.01 7.85 -9.29
C CYS A 274 9.51 6.40 -9.17
N TRP A 275 8.32 6.11 -9.72
CA TRP A 275 7.77 4.76 -9.73
C TRP A 275 8.59 3.78 -10.58
N ILE A 276 9.11 4.23 -11.73
CA ILE A 276 10.01 3.41 -12.55
C ILE A 276 11.27 3.06 -11.76
N ARG A 277 11.90 4.03 -11.10
CA ARG A 277 13.10 3.81 -10.29
C ARG A 277 12.85 2.87 -9.12
N LEU A 278 11.76 3.09 -8.37
CA LEU A 278 11.33 2.21 -7.27
C LEU A 278 11.13 0.77 -7.73
N TRP A 279 10.60 0.56 -8.93
CA TRP A 279 10.50 -0.77 -9.50
C TRP A 279 11.86 -1.32 -9.93
N GLN A 280 12.62 -0.58 -10.74
CA GLN A 280 13.86 -1.06 -11.38
C GLN A 280 14.98 -1.35 -10.38
N GLU A 281 15.18 -0.48 -9.40
CA GLU A 281 16.27 -0.56 -8.43
C GLU A 281 15.88 -1.36 -7.18
N HIS A 282 14.63 -1.20 -6.70
CA HIS A 282 14.22 -1.71 -5.39
C HIS A 282 13.10 -2.74 -5.41
N ARG A 283 12.47 -2.99 -6.58
CA ARG A 283 11.31 -3.89 -6.73
C ARG A 283 10.20 -3.60 -5.70
N HIS A 284 9.94 -2.32 -5.45
CA HIS A 284 8.97 -1.89 -4.45
C HIS A 284 7.56 -2.43 -4.78
N PRO A 285 6.84 -3.05 -3.81
CA PRO A 285 5.61 -3.80 -4.08
C PRO A 285 4.47 -2.93 -4.63
N LYS A 286 4.40 -1.65 -4.25
CA LYS A 286 3.39 -0.72 -4.77
C LYS A 286 3.73 -0.13 -6.13
N ALA A 287 4.98 -0.23 -6.60
CA ALA A 287 5.38 0.44 -7.84
C ALA A 287 4.68 -0.19 -9.06
N GLU A 288 4.50 -1.50 -9.05
CA GLU A 288 3.89 -2.24 -10.15
C GLU A 288 2.45 -1.78 -10.44
N SER A 289 1.58 -1.78 -9.42
CA SER A 289 0.19 -1.36 -9.58
C SER A 289 0.08 0.11 -9.96
N ARG A 290 0.92 0.98 -9.37
CA ARG A 290 0.95 2.41 -9.69
C ARG A 290 1.41 2.69 -11.12
N LEU A 291 2.40 1.96 -11.63
CA LEU A 291 2.85 2.08 -13.01
C LEU A 291 1.76 1.66 -14.00
N LEU A 292 1.04 0.57 -13.72
CA LEU A 292 -0.10 0.14 -14.53
C LEU A 292 -1.22 1.19 -14.55
N GLU A 293 -1.59 1.72 -13.38
CA GLU A 293 -2.61 2.78 -13.25
C GLU A 293 -2.23 4.06 -14.03
N LEU A 294 -0.98 4.52 -13.88
CA LEU A 294 -0.49 5.72 -14.57
C LEU A 294 -0.46 5.53 -16.09
N CYS A 295 0.00 4.35 -16.56
CA CYS A 295 0.04 4.08 -18.00
C CYS A 295 -1.36 3.92 -18.58
N ALA A 296 -2.29 3.27 -17.89
CA ALA A 296 -3.68 3.17 -18.34
C ALA A 296 -4.33 4.55 -18.57
N LYS A 297 -3.97 5.56 -17.76
CA LYS A 297 -4.48 6.93 -17.89
C LYS A 297 -3.80 7.76 -18.98
N ARG A 298 -2.46 7.73 -19.05
CA ARG A 298 -1.69 8.65 -19.92
C ARG A 298 -1.19 8.05 -21.21
N GLN A 299 -0.76 6.80 -21.16
CA GLN A 299 -0.07 6.10 -22.25
C GLN A 299 -0.64 4.69 -22.39
N PRO A 300 -1.93 4.56 -22.77
CA PRO A 300 -2.61 3.26 -22.82
C PRO A 300 -1.92 2.27 -23.76
N GLU A 301 -1.21 2.77 -24.78
CA GLU A 301 -0.36 1.99 -25.68
C GLU A 301 0.74 1.19 -24.97
N PHE A 302 1.20 1.63 -23.79
CA PHE A 302 2.21 0.92 -22.99
C PHE A 302 1.61 -0.02 -21.95
N LEU A 303 0.30 0.05 -21.68
CA LEU A 303 -0.34 -0.76 -20.64
C LEU A 303 -0.12 -2.26 -20.90
N ALA A 304 -0.40 -2.72 -22.12
CA ALA A 304 -0.22 -4.11 -22.48
C ALA A 304 1.24 -4.56 -22.40
N LEU A 305 2.16 -3.70 -22.85
CA LEU A 305 3.60 -3.97 -22.78
C LEU A 305 4.09 -4.08 -21.33
N LEU A 306 3.60 -3.24 -20.42
CA LEU A 306 3.94 -3.31 -19.00
C LEU A 306 3.37 -4.57 -18.33
N ILE A 307 2.11 -4.93 -18.62
CA ILE A 307 1.54 -6.18 -18.09
C ILE A 307 2.41 -7.37 -18.52
N GLN A 308 2.81 -7.42 -19.79
CA GLN A 308 3.73 -8.44 -20.26
C GLN A 308 5.10 -8.33 -19.58
N ALA A 309 5.69 -7.14 -19.45
CA ALA A 309 7.02 -6.94 -18.85
C ALA A 309 7.09 -7.35 -17.38
N PHE A 310 5.96 -7.23 -16.67
CA PHE A 310 5.80 -7.64 -15.28
C PHE A 310 5.48 -9.13 -15.09
N ASP A 311 5.24 -9.88 -16.17
CA ASP A 311 5.11 -11.35 -16.15
C ASP A 311 6.48 -12.02 -15.93
N ARG A 312 7.02 -11.86 -14.72
CA ARG A 312 8.33 -12.35 -14.33
C ARG A 312 8.16 -13.61 -13.49
N GLN A 313 8.44 -14.76 -14.09
CA GLN A 313 8.56 -16.02 -13.37
C GLN A 313 9.90 -16.10 -12.64
N GLU A 314 10.00 -17.00 -11.65
CA GLU A 314 11.26 -17.26 -10.95
C GLU A 314 12.31 -17.84 -11.90
N ASN A 315 13.55 -17.36 -11.79
CA ASN A 315 14.67 -17.88 -12.56
C ASN A 315 15.00 -19.31 -12.12
N PHE A 316 14.40 -20.28 -12.80
CA PHE A 316 14.57 -21.69 -12.52
C PHE A 316 15.72 -22.30 -13.34
N HIS A 317 16.41 -23.28 -12.74
CA HIS A 317 17.62 -23.91 -13.29
C HIS A 317 17.69 -25.42 -13.07
N ASP A 318 16.93 -25.97 -12.13
CA ASP A 318 17.14 -27.32 -11.58
C ASP A 318 16.00 -28.27 -11.97
N TRP A 319 15.83 -28.52 -13.27
CA TRP A 319 14.81 -29.47 -13.76
C TRP A 319 15.15 -30.91 -13.38
N SER A 320 14.14 -31.66 -12.93
CA SER A 320 14.26 -33.11 -12.73
C SER A 320 14.53 -33.81 -14.07
N ALA A 321 15.25 -34.93 -14.05
CA ALA A 321 15.39 -35.78 -15.23
C ALA A 321 14.07 -36.51 -15.59
N ASP A 322 13.14 -36.60 -14.64
CA ASP A 322 11.80 -37.12 -14.86
C ASP A 322 10.94 -36.12 -15.65
N LEU A 323 10.45 -36.56 -16.81
CA LEU A 323 9.62 -35.76 -17.72
C LEU A 323 8.20 -35.53 -17.20
N ALA A 324 7.74 -36.33 -16.22
CA ALA A 324 6.44 -36.16 -15.59
C ALA A 324 6.48 -35.24 -14.36
N ASP A 325 7.67 -34.81 -13.93
CA ASP A 325 7.85 -33.98 -12.74
C ASP A 325 7.30 -32.56 -12.93
N VAL A 326 6.80 -31.97 -11.83
CA VAL A 326 6.20 -30.63 -11.85
C VAL A 326 7.21 -29.55 -12.26
N SER A 327 8.51 -29.74 -11.99
CA SER A 327 9.57 -28.80 -12.37
C SER A 327 9.63 -28.53 -13.87
N GLN A 328 9.12 -29.43 -14.72
CA GLN A 328 9.10 -29.21 -16.17
C GLN A 328 8.23 -28.00 -16.58
N THR A 329 7.28 -27.61 -15.75
CA THR A 329 6.45 -26.40 -15.97
C THR A 329 7.24 -25.11 -15.76
N CYS A 330 8.31 -25.14 -14.95
CA CYS A 330 9.07 -23.95 -14.58
C CYS A 330 9.89 -23.41 -15.77
N GLY A 331 9.78 -22.11 -16.03
CA GLY A 331 10.47 -21.44 -17.14
C GLY A 331 9.83 -21.68 -18.52
N SER A 332 8.74 -22.46 -18.58
CA SER A 332 7.88 -22.51 -19.76
C SER A 332 7.24 -21.15 -20.03
N PRO A 333 6.78 -20.85 -21.27
CA PRO A 333 6.10 -19.59 -21.59
C PRO A 333 4.68 -19.47 -21.00
N SER A 334 4.39 -20.18 -19.90
CA SER A 334 3.17 -20.02 -19.13
C SER A 334 3.12 -18.62 -18.49
N GLN A 335 1.92 -18.10 -18.24
CA GLN A 335 1.75 -16.81 -17.57
C GLN A 335 1.38 -17.01 -16.12
N ARG A 336 1.81 -16.08 -15.27
CA ARG A 336 1.40 -16.08 -13.87
C ARG A 336 -0.11 -15.80 -13.74
N PRO A 337 -0.79 -16.37 -12.73
CA PRO A 337 -2.20 -16.06 -12.46
C PRO A 337 -2.47 -14.56 -12.30
N GLU A 338 -1.55 -13.81 -11.68
CA GLU A 338 -1.68 -12.36 -11.52
C GLU A 338 -1.63 -11.62 -12.86
N THR A 339 -0.82 -12.10 -13.81
CA THR A 339 -0.76 -11.57 -15.18
C THR A 339 -2.08 -11.81 -15.91
N LEU A 340 -2.71 -12.98 -15.73
CA LEU A 340 -4.03 -13.27 -16.31
C LEU A 340 -5.12 -12.33 -15.77
N VAL A 341 -5.11 -12.04 -14.47
CA VAL A 341 -6.03 -11.06 -13.84
C VAL A 341 -5.80 -9.65 -14.42
N ARG A 342 -4.55 -9.28 -14.71
CA ARG A 342 -4.24 -7.99 -15.34
C ARG A 342 -4.75 -7.88 -16.76
N TRP A 343 -4.69 -8.96 -17.56
CA TRP A 343 -5.29 -8.96 -18.88
C TRP A 343 -6.81 -8.77 -18.83
N LEU A 344 -7.49 -9.45 -17.89
CA LEU A 344 -8.91 -9.26 -17.63
C LEU A 344 -9.25 -7.81 -17.26
N GLY A 345 -8.43 -7.19 -16.41
CA GLY A 345 -8.58 -5.77 -16.06
C GLY A 345 -8.30 -4.83 -17.23
N ALA A 346 -7.28 -5.13 -18.05
CA ALA A 346 -6.91 -4.34 -19.22
C ALA A 346 -8.03 -4.29 -20.28
N GLY A 347 -8.78 -5.39 -20.44
CA GLY A 347 -9.92 -5.47 -21.36
C GLY A 347 -11.10 -4.55 -20.99
N GLN A 348 -11.11 -3.97 -19.79
CA GLN A 348 -12.12 -2.98 -19.38
C GLN A 348 -11.81 -1.56 -19.89
N PHE A 349 -10.58 -1.30 -20.31
CA PHE A 349 -10.18 -0.01 -20.86
C PHE A 349 -10.45 0.05 -22.36
N ASN A 350 -10.77 1.25 -22.87
CA ASN A 350 -10.99 1.49 -24.30
C ASN A 350 -9.64 1.60 -25.06
N LEU A 351 -8.89 0.50 -25.11
CA LEU A 351 -7.62 0.41 -25.81
C LEU A 351 -7.85 0.45 -27.33
N GLN A 352 -6.85 0.89 -28.08
CA GLN A 352 -6.88 0.92 -29.55
C GLN A 352 -5.58 0.34 -30.12
N GLY A 353 -5.56 0.14 -31.44
CA GLY A 353 -4.35 -0.23 -32.17
C GLY A 353 -3.67 -1.50 -31.64
N LEU A 354 -2.34 -1.43 -31.47
CA LEU A 354 -1.50 -2.55 -31.06
C LEU A 354 -1.85 -3.03 -29.65
N ALA A 355 -2.15 -2.11 -28.71
CA ALA A 355 -2.50 -2.46 -27.35
C ALA A 355 -3.78 -3.29 -27.27
N ALA A 356 -4.84 -2.86 -27.96
CA ALA A 356 -6.10 -3.60 -28.02
C ALA A 356 -5.90 -4.99 -28.65
N ALA A 357 -5.28 -5.04 -29.82
CA ALA A 357 -5.07 -6.31 -30.54
C ALA A 357 -4.19 -7.28 -29.74
N PHE A 358 -3.21 -6.77 -28.99
CA PHE A 358 -2.37 -7.59 -28.13
C PHE A 358 -3.14 -8.16 -26.93
N VAL A 359 -3.92 -7.34 -26.23
CA VAL A 359 -4.77 -7.80 -25.12
C VAL A 359 -5.80 -8.82 -25.61
N ASP A 360 -6.47 -8.55 -26.73
CA ASP A 360 -7.43 -9.47 -27.35
C ASP A 360 -6.78 -10.81 -27.70
N TRP A 361 -5.57 -10.79 -28.27
CA TRP A 361 -4.81 -12.00 -28.54
C TRP A 361 -4.49 -12.78 -27.27
N ARG A 362 -4.09 -12.10 -26.18
CA ARG A 362 -3.82 -12.76 -24.89
C ARG A 362 -5.06 -13.36 -24.25
N MET A 363 -6.21 -12.74 -24.45
CA MET A 363 -7.49 -13.18 -23.86
C MET A 363 -8.19 -14.28 -24.68
N THR A 364 -8.10 -14.23 -26.01
CA THR A 364 -8.91 -15.07 -26.92
C THR A 364 -8.09 -16.05 -27.75
N GLY A 365 -6.76 -15.85 -27.84
CA GLY A 365 -5.90 -16.59 -28.75
C GLY A 365 -5.95 -16.12 -30.21
N HIS A 366 -6.83 -15.18 -30.57
CA HIS A 366 -6.97 -14.68 -31.94
C HIS A 366 -5.82 -13.74 -32.33
N GLU A 367 -4.81 -14.31 -32.98
CA GLU A 367 -3.55 -13.63 -33.34
C GLU A 367 -3.67 -12.70 -34.57
N LEU A 368 -4.62 -12.99 -35.47
CA LEU A 368 -4.68 -12.40 -36.82
C LEU A 368 -4.74 -10.86 -36.86
N PRO A 369 -5.57 -10.15 -36.06
CA PRO A 369 -5.57 -8.69 -36.03
C PRO A 369 -4.24 -8.09 -35.56
N LEU A 370 -3.59 -8.71 -34.56
CA LEU A 370 -2.29 -8.27 -34.08
C LEU A 370 -1.22 -8.42 -35.17
N LEU A 371 -1.22 -9.54 -35.89
CA LEU A 371 -0.27 -9.76 -37.00
C LEU A 371 -0.35 -8.67 -38.06
N ALA A 372 -1.58 -8.27 -38.44
CA ALA A 372 -1.77 -7.20 -39.43
C ALA A 372 -1.12 -5.89 -38.98
N LEU A 373 -1.25 -5.53 -37.69
CA LEU A 373 -0.65 -4.33 -37.12
C LEU A 373 0.88 -4.43 -36.94
N LEU A 374 1.41 -5.61 -36.62
CA LEU A 374 2.85 -5.84 -36.49
C LEU A 374 3.59 -5.76 -37.84
N LEU A 375 2.92 -6.17 -38.92
CA LEU A 375 3.42 -6.12 -40.31
C LEU A 375 3.07 -4.81 -41.02
N GLY A 376 2.05 -4.10 -40.53
CA GLY A 376 1.60 -2.81 -41.05
C GLY A 376 2.58 -1.67 -40.83
N GLN A 377 2.25 -0.50 -41.38
CA GLN A 377 2.98 0.74 -41.10
C GLN A 377 2.56 1.30 -39.73
N SER A 378 3.53 1.58 -38.87
CA SER A 378 3.32 2.30 -37.62
C SER A 378 3.93 3.70 -37.70
N ALA A 379 3.23 4.69 -37.14
CA ALA A 379 3.80 6.03 -36.95
C ALA A 379 4.92 6.02 -35.88
N ASP A 380 4.82 5.12 -34.90
CA ASP A 380 5.84 4.90 -33.89
C ASP A 380 6.52 3.55 -34.11
N CYS A 381 7.69 3.58 -34.75
CA CYS A 381 8.50 2.39 -35.01
C CYS A 381 9.05 1.76 -33.72
N ARG A 382 9.31 2.56 -32.67
CA ARG A 382 9.86 2.06 -31.40
C ARG A 382 8.79 1.28 -30.64
N LEU A 383 7.59 1.84 -30.56
CA LEU A 383 6.44 1.15 -29.98
C LEU A 383 6.13 -0.16 -30.73
N GLN A 384 6.11 -0.11 -32.06
CA GLN A 384 5.89 -1.30 -32.88
C GLN A 384 6.97 -2.37 -32.61
N GLN A 385 8.23 -1.97 -32.50
CA GLN A 385 9.34 -2.88 -32.17
C GLN A 385 9.14 -3.54 -30.80
N LEU A 386 8.71 -2.81 -29.78
CA LEU A 386 8.38 -3.40 -28.47
C LEU A 386 7.25 -4.43 -28.57
N TYR A 387 6.22 -4.17 -29.36
CA TYR A 387 5.15 -5.15 -29.61
C TYR A 387 5.64 -6.38 -30.38
N ARG A 388 6.60 -6.22 -31.31
CA ARG A 388 7.27 -7.35 -31.98
C ARG A 388 8.05 -8.21 -31.00
N HIS A 389 8.77 -7.60 -30.06
CA HIS A 389 9.44 -8.30 -28.98
C HIS A 389 8.44 -9.01 -28.05
N ALA A 390 7.35 -8.35 -27.67
CA ALA A 390 6.29 -8.94 -26.85
C ALA A 390 5.66 -10.16 -27.53
N TRP A 391 5.41 -10.10 -28.84
CA TRP A 391 4.96 -11.23 -29.64
C TRP A 391 6.01 -12.36 -29.68
N ALA A 392 7.29 -12.01 -29.86
CA ALA A 392 8.40 -12.94 -29.93
C ALA A 392 8.58 -13.76 -28.64
N LEU A 393 8.27 -13.21 -27.47
CA LEU A 393 8.29 -13.95 -26.20
C LEU A 393 7.35 -15.16 -26.21
N HIS A 394 6.27 -15.13 -27.00
CA HIS A 394 5.31 -16.25 -27.07
C HIS A 394 5.51 -17.12 -28.31
N ARG A 395 5.91 -16.53 -29.43
CA ARG A 395 5.92 -17.19 -30.75
C ARG A 395 7.31 -17.37 -31.34
N GLY A 396 8.28 -16.58 -30.90
CA GLY A 396 9.65 -16.60 -31.42
C GLY A 396 10.44 -17.83 -31.01
N ASP A 397 11.42 -18.19 -31.83
CA ASP A 397 12.39 -19.23 -31.54
C ASP A 397 13.64 -18.69 -30.81
N VAL A 398 14.69 -19.50 -30.73
CA VAL A 398 15.97 -19.13 -30.12
C VAL A 398 16.57 -17.85 -30.72
N GLY A 399 16.60 -17.69 -32.04
CA GLY A 399 17.21 -16.55 -32.71
C GLY A 399 16.46 -15.24 -32.44
N LEU A 400 15.12 -15.28 -32.45
CA LEU A 400 14.33 -14.08 -32.18
C LEU A 400 14.39 -13.68 -30.70
N LEU A 401 14.45 -14.63 -29.77
CA LEU A 401 14.66 -14.34 -28.36
C LEU A 401 16.07 -13.79 -28.06
N GLN A 402 17.10 -14.29 -28.75
CA GLN A 402 18.46 -13.74 -28.63
C GLN A 402 18.51 -12.29 -29.09
N HIS A 403 17.80 -11.95 -30.17
CA HIS A 403 17.69 -10.59 -30.64
C HIS A 403 17.10 -9.63 -29.59
N ILE A 404 16.10 -10.07 -28.79
CA ILE A 404 15.57 -9.26 -27.67
C ILE A 404 16.67 -8.96 -26.64
N LEU A 405 17.55 -9.92 -26.34
CA LEU A 405 18.65 -9.73 -25.38
C LEU A 405 19.70 -8.74 -25.90
N GLU A 406 19.98 -8.80 -27.19
CA GLU A 406 20.97 -7.97 -27.88
C GLU A 406 20.50 -6.54 -28.13
N GLU A 407 19.18 -6.30 -28.10
CA GLU A 407 18.58 -4.98 -28.31
C GLU A 407 19.20 -3.93 -27.36
N PRO A 408 19.68 -2.77 -27.85
CA PRO A 408 20.27 -1.75 -26.98
C PRO A 408 19.25 -1.17 -26.00
N GLN A 409 19.72 -0.69 -24.85
CA GLN A 409 18.83 -0.05 -23.87
C GLN A 409 18.31 1.29 -24.46
N PRO A 410 16.98 1.50 -24.50
CA PRO A 410 16.41 2.75 -25.01
C PRO A 410 16.69 3.91 -24.04
N VAL A 411 16.63 5.13 -24.57
CA VAL A 411 16.82 6.37 -23.80
C VAL A 411 15.61 6.66 -22.92
N ASP A 412 14.41 6.31 -23.38
CA ASP A 412 13.18 6.50 -22.63
C ASP A 412 13.09 5.49 -21.46
N ALA A 413 12.79 6.00 -20.26
CA ALA A 413 12.78 5.20 -19.04
C ALA A 413 11.66 4.15 -19.03
N LEU A 414 10.52 4.45 -19.64
CA LEU A 414 9.38 3.53 -19.73
C LEU A 414 9.63 2.44 -20.76
N GLU A 415 10.14 2.81 -21.94
CA GLU A 415 10.62 1.82 -22.93
C GLU A 415 11.69 0.92 -22.32
N GLY A 416 12.61 1.50 -21.55
CA GLY A 416 13.69 0.79 -20.88
C GLY A 416 13.20 -0.17 -19.82
N LEU A 417 12.15 0.22 -19.08
CA LEU A 417 11.47 -0.65 -18.13
C LEU A 417 10.84 -1.86 -18.85
N VAL A 418 10.06 -1.61 -19.91
CA VAL A 418 9.43 -2.68 -20.70
C VAL A 418 10.48 -3.64 -21.24
N LEU A 419 11.51 -3.13 -21.92
CA LEU A 419 12.56 -3.94 -22.51
C LEU A 419 13.31 -4.77 -21.45
N SER A 420 13.57 -4.21 -20.26
CA SER A 420 14.21 -4.96 -19.17
C SER A 420 13.38 -6.16 -18.71
N GLY A 421 12.05 -6.04 -18.71
CA GLY A 421 11.13 -7.14 -18.44
C GLY A 421 11.16 -8.20 -19.54
N PHE A 422 11.18 -7.77 -20.80
CA PHE A 422 11.25 -8.68 -21.95
C PHE A 422 12.57 -9.42 -22.02
N LYS A 423 13.70 -8.74 -21.78
CA LYS A 423 15.02 -9.38 -21.71
C LYS A 423 15.10 -10.44 -20.62
N TYR A 424 14.51 -10.18 -19.45
CA TYR A 424 14.44 -11.18 -18.40
C TYR A 424 13.69 -12.44 -18.83
N GLN A 425 12.50 -12.27 -19.42
CA GLN A 425 11.71 -13.38 -19.93
C GLN A 425 12.42 -14.11 -21.08
N ALA A 426 13.01 -13.38 -22.02
CA ALA A 426 13.76 -13.97 -23.13
C ALA A 426 14.93 -14.82 -22.64
N ALA A 427 15.70 -14.34 -21.64
CA ALA A 427 16.79 -15.10 -21.05
C ALA A 427 16.31 -16.39 -20.37
N GLN A 428 15.20 -16.32 -19.64
CA GLN A 428 14.60 -17.48 -18.99
C GLN A 428 14.10 -18.50 -20.02
N GLN A 429 13.37 -18.05 -21.04
CA GLN A 429 12.84 -18.92 -22.08
C GLN A 429 13.95 -19.54 -22.94
N LEU A 430 15.02 -18.79 -23.24
CA LEU A 430 16.20 -19.33 -23.91
C LEU A 430 16.86 -20.43 -23.10
N ARG A 431 16.94 -20.27 -21.78
CA ARG A 431 17.43 -21.32 -20.89
C ARG A 431 16.54 -22.54 -20.96
N TRP A 432 15.23 -22.37 -20.80
CA TRP A 432 14.25 -23.45 -20.92
C TRP A 432 14.37 -24.18 -22.26
N LEU A 433 14.39 -23.46 -23.39
CA LEU A 433 14.52 -24.04 -24.73
C LEU A 433 15.81 -24.86 -24.92
N ASN A 434 16.89 -24.51 -24.24
CA ASN A 434 18.22 -25.10 -24.44
C ASN A 434 18.64 -26.09 -23.37
N GLN A 435 18.03 -26.07 -22.19
CA GLN A 435 18.47 -26.86 -21.03
C GLN A 435 17.35 -27.72 -20.43
N ALA A 436 16.08 -27.36 -20.61
CA ALA A 436 14.99 -28.12 -20.00
C ALA A 436 14.81 -29.49 -20.67
N PRO A 437 14.55 -30.56 -19.90
CA PRO A 437 14.42 -31.93 -20.40
C PRO A 437 13.38 -32.12 -21.51
N ILE A 438 12.19 -31.52 -21.39
CA ILE A 438 11.13 -31.66 -22.42
C ILE A 438 11.58 -31.07 -23.78
N PRO A 439 12.01 -29.80 -23.89
CA PRO A 439 12.57 -29.27 -25.13
C PRO A 439 13.73 -30.09 -25.71
N LEU A 440 14.63 -30.60 -24.87
CA LEU A 440 15.74 -31.45 -25.31
C LEU A 440 15.26 -32.79 -25.86
N ALA A 441 14.31 -33.44 -25.19
CA ALA A 441 13.70 -34.68 -25.64
C ALA A 441 12.97 -34.50 -26.99
N LEU A 442 12.24 -33.40 -27.17
CA LEU A 442 11.57 -33.08 -28.44
C LEU A 442 12.57 -32.81 -29.56
N LYS A 443 13.64 -32.04 -29.30
CA LYS A 443 14.72 -31.82 -30.27
C LYS A 443 15.37 -33.15 -30.69
N ALA A 444 15.65 -34.03 -29.74
CA ALA A 444 16.22 -35.36 -30.01
C ALA A 444 15.26 -36.25 -30.81
N PHE A 445 13.96 -36.24 -30.48
CA PHE A 445 12.93 -36.98 -31.22
C PHE A 445 12.83 -36.50 -32.67
N LEU A 446 12.73 -35.18 -32.90
CA LEU A 446 12.60 -34.60 -34.23
C LEU A 446 13.86 -34.76 -35.09
N SER A 447 15.05 -34.78 -34.50
CA SER A 447 16.33 -34.94 -35.22
C SER A 447 16.83 -36.39 -35.29
N SER A 448 16.09 -37.35 -34.72
CA SER A 448 16.51 -38.75 -34.65
C SER A 448 16.77 -39.34 -36.05
N ARG A 449 17.81 -40.16 -36.18
CA ARG A 449 18.09 -40.95 -37.39
C ARG A 449 17.52 -42.37 -37.32
N SER A 450 16.81 -42.70 -36.24
CA SER A 450 16.14 -43.99 -36.10
C SER A 450 15.06 -44.18 -37.17
N VAL A 451 14.85 -45.43 -37.59
CA VAL A 451 13.80 -45.82 -38.54
C VAL A 451 12.41 -45.64 -37.94
N GLN A 452 12.27 -45.78 -36.63
CA GLN A 452 11.04 -45.54 -35.87
C GLN A 452 11.38 -44.82 -34.56
N PRO A 453 11.57 -43.49 -34.59
CA PRO A 453 11.71 -42.73 -33.35
C PRO A 453 10.38 -42.76 -32.60
N GLN A 454 10.42 -43.03 -31.29
CA GLN A 454 9.24 -43.00 -30.44
C GLN A 454 9.32 -41.79 -29.52
N LEU A 455 8.21 -41.06 -29.41
CA LEU A 455 8.05 -40.04 -28.39
C LEU A 455 7.83 -40.74 -27.04
N ALA A 456 8.51 -40.28 -26.00
CA ALA A 456 8.37 -40.78 -24.64
C ALA A 456 6.89 -40.75 -24.19
N GLU A 457 6.44 -41.78 -23.48
CA GLU A 457 5.02 -41.95 -23.11
C GLU A 457 4.53 -40.84 -22.18
N GLU A 458 5.42 -40.31 -21.34
CA GLU A 458 5.18 -39.20 -20.42
C GLU A 458 4.77 -37.93 -21.16
N LEU A 459 5.31 -37.71 -22.37
CA LEU A 459 5.05 -36.51 -23.19
C LEU A 459 3.73 -36.58 -23.97
N LYS A 460 3.03 -37.72 -23.94
CA LYS A 460 1.78 -37.92 -24.67
C LYS A 460 0.54 -37.57 -23.85
N LYS A 461 0.68 -37.27 -22.55
CA LYS A 461 -0.45 -37.07 -21.64
C LYS A 461 -0.23 -35.87 -20.71
N ASN A 462 -1.33 -35.32 -20.20
CA ASN A 462 -1.36 -34.33 -19.12
C ASN A 462 -0.48 -33.09 -19.39
N GLU A 463 0.08 -32.50 -18.33
CA GLU A 463 0.88 -31.28 -18.36
C GLU A 463 2.11 -31.36 -19.29
N PRO A 464 2.92 -32.44 -19.31
CA PRO A 464 4.04 -32.55 -20.24
C PRO A 464 3.62 -32.45 -21.72
N HIS A 465 2.43 -32.96 -22.06
CA HIS A 465 1.87 -32.81 -23.41
C HIS A 465 1.56 -31.35 -23.74
N THR A 466 0.93 -30.62 -22.82
CA THR A 466 0.66 -29.18 -22.98
C THR A 466 1.97 -28.40 -23.18
N ILE A 467 3.02 -28.72 -22.41
CA ILE A 467 4.36 -28.12 -22.58
C ILE A 467 4.95 -28.43 -23.97
N CYS A 468 4.79 -29.66 -24.48
CA CYS A 468 5.21 -30.01 -25.83
C CYS A 468 4.48 -29.14 -26.88
N ARG A 469 3.16 -28.94 -26.72
CA ARG A 469 2.39 -28.07 -27.61
C ARG A 469 2.86 -26.62 -27.52
N LEU A 470 3.15 -26.08 -26.33
CA LEU A 470 3.76 -24.75 -26.17
C LEU A 470 5.09 -24.63 -26.91
N TRP A 471 5.92 -25.68 -26.87
CA TRP A 471 7.19 -25.72 -27.58
C TRP A 471 7.03 -25.78 -29.11
N LEU A 472 6.06 -26.55 -29.61
CA LEU A 472 5.73 -26.66 -31.04
C LEU A 472 5.09 -25.40 -31.60
N ARG A 473 4.34 -24.66 -30.77
CA ARG A 473 3.71 -23.39 -31.14
C ARG A 473 4.75 -22.32 -31.51
N ARG A 474 6.01 -22.44 -31.10
CA ARG A 474 7.05 -21.48 -31.52
C ARG A 474 7.40 -21.67 -33.00
N LEU A 475 7.34 -20.58 -33.77
CA LEU A 475 7.61 -20.58 -35.20
C LEU A 475 9.11 -20.75 -35.45
N ARG A 476 9.45 -21.77 -36.22
CA ARG A 476 10.82 -22.10 -36.63
C ARG A 476 10.79 -22.96 -37.89
N PRO A 477 11.89 -23.02 -38.67
CA PRO A 477 11.96 -23.95 -39.78
C PRO A 477 11.99 -25.40 -39.27
N TYR A 478 11.29 -26.28 -39.98
CA TYR A 478 11.32 -27.73 -39.77
C TYR A 478 11.78 -28.41 -41.06
N ASP A 479 12.55 -29.48 -40.92
CA ASP A 479 12.81 -30.37 -42.04
C ASP A 479 11.61 -31.30 -42.30
N GLN A 480 11.63 -31.96 -43.45
CA GLN A 480 10.57 -32.88 -43.86
C GLN A 480 10.33 -33.99 -42.83
N ALA A 481 11.40 -34.60 -42.30
CA ALA A 481 11.29 -35.69 -41.36
C ALA A 481 10.64 -35.25 -40.03
N ALA A 482 10.97 -34.05 -39.56
CA ALA A 482 10.40 -33.47 -38.36
C ALA A 482 8.90 -33.19 -38.52
N LEU A 483 8.46 -32.61 -39.65
CA LEU A 483 7.04 -32.34 -39.89
C LEU A 483 6.21 -33.63 -39.94
N VAL A 484 6.69 -34.66 -40.64
CA VAL A 484 6.04 -35.98 -40.68
C VAL A 484 5.94 -36.59 -39.27
N ARG A 485 6.99 -36.46 -38.44
CA ARG A 485 6.97 -36.97 -37.06
C ARG A 485 6.01 -36.20 -36.17
N ILE A 486 5.90 -34.89 -36.35
CA ILE A 486 4.98 -34.04 -35.60
C ILE A 486 3.54 -34.46 -35.92
N ASP A 487 3.22 -34.60 -37.21
CA ASP A 487 1.89 -35.02 -37.69
C ASP A 487 1.48 -36.42 -37.17
N GLN A 488 2.44 -37.33 -37.05
CA GLN A 488 2.20 -38.67 -36.50
C GLN A 488 2.06 -38.70 -34.96
N ALA A 489 2.69 -37.76 -34.25
CA ALA A 489 2.80 -37.80 -32.79
C ALA A 489 1.80 -36.88 -32.08
N PHE A 490 1.27 -35.86 -32.75
CA PHE A 490 0.41 -34.84 -32.16
C PHE A 490 -0.86 -34.64 -32.99
N ASP A 491 -2.02 -34.52 -32.33
CA ASP A 491 -3.23 -34.03 -32.97
C ASP A 491 -3.12 -32.50 -33.16
N LEU A 492 -2.84 -32.08 -34.38
CA LEU A 492 -2.64 -30.67 -34.74
C LEU A 492 -3.96 -29.90 -34.93
N GLN A 493 -5.09 -30.60 -34.97
CA GLN A 493 -6.43 -30.02 -35.21
C GLN A 493 -7.34 -30.11 -33.97
N ASP A 494 -6.81 -30.58 -32.85
CA ASP A 494 -7.54 -30.63 -31.58
C ASP A 494 -8.00 -29.23 -31.14
N THR A 495 -9.31 -28.99 -31.25
CA THR A 495 -9.96 -27.73 -30.86
C THR A 495 -10.21 -27.62 -29.35
N GLN A 496 -10.06 -28.71 -28.61
CA GLN A 496 -10.21 -28.76 -27.15
C GLN A 496 -8.89 -28.55 -26.41
N ALA A 497 -7.75 -28.59 -27.11
CA ALA A 497 -6.45 -28.35 -26.51
C ALA A 497 -6.28 -26.87 -26.10
N ASP A 498 -5.69 -26.66 -24.93
CA ASP A 498 -5.36 -25.31 -24.41
C ASP A 498 -4.38 -24.53 -25.29
N VAL A 499 -3.63 -25.23 -26.15
CA VAL A 499 -2.62 -24.65 -27.03
C VAL A 499 -2.90 -25.05 -28.48
N ASP A 500 -3.26 -24.06 -29.29
CA ASP A 500 -3.49 -24.20 -30.72
C ASP A 500 -2.17 -24.43 -31.51
N LEU A 501 -2.19 -25.42 -32.40
CA LEU A 501 -1.11 -25.81 -33.31
C LEU A 501 -1.47 -25.63 -34.78
N ARG A 502 -2.52 -24.86 -35.11
CA ARG A 502 -2.97 -24.61 -36.47
C ARG A 502 -1.89 -24.09 -37.42
N ALA A 503 -1.00 -23.22 -36.93
CA ALA A 503 0.18 -22.78 -37.69
C ALA A 503 1.09 -23.96 -38.09
N VAL A 504 1.31 -24.93 -37.20
CA VAL A 504 2.11 -26.14 -37.47
C VAL A 504 1.37 -27.07 -38.43
N SER A 505 0.04 -27.20 -38.28
CA SER A 505 -0.80 -27.95 -39.24
C SER A 505 -0.66 -27.42 -40.66
N LEU A 506 -0.61 -26.09 -40.84
CA LEU A 506 -0.40 -25.48 -42.16
C LEU A 506 1.00 -25.77 -42.71
N LEU A 507 2.03 -25.82 -41.87
CA LEU A 507 3.38 -26.21 -42.29
C LEU A 507 3.43 -27.67 -42.77
N VAL A 508 2.73 -28.57 -42.08
CA VAL A 508 2.60 -29.97 -42.52
C VAL A 508 1.88 -30.05 -43.88
N GLN A 509 0.79 -29.30 -44.07
CA GLN A 509 0.08 -29.27 -45.36
C GLN A 509 0.93 -28.71 -46.51
N LEU A 510 1.81 -27.74 -46.23
CA LEU A 510 2.79 -27.26 -47.21
C LEU A 510 3.83 -28.34 -47.55
N GLU A 511 4.34 -29.07 -46.55
CA GLU A 511 5.29 -30.15 -46.75
C GLU A 511 4.70 -31.28 -47.61
N GLN A 512 3.43 -31.65 -47.40
CA GLN A 512 2.72 -32.64 -48.22
C GLN A 512 2.66 -32.24 -49.71
N ARG A 513 2.78 -30.94 -50.01
CA ARG A 513 2.88 -30.37 -51.37
C ARG A 513 4.33 -30.14 -51.82
N SER A 514 5.29 -30.71 -51.11
CA SER A 514 6.74 -30.54 -51.31
C SER A 514 7.21 -29.07 -51.21
N VAL A 515 6.55 -28.27 -50.38
CA VAL A 515 6.91 -26.88 -50.09
C VAL A 515 7.40 -26.79 -48.63
N LEU A 516 8.66 -26.40 -48.45
CA LEU A 516 9.26 -26.20 -47.14
C LEU A 516 9.63 -24.73 -46.93
N LEU A 517 9.66 -24.31 -45.67
CA LEU A 517 10.21 -23.00 -45.31
C LEU A 517 11.73 -23.02 -45.47
N PRO A 518 12.34 -21.92 -45.97
CA PRO A 518 13.79 -21.80 -46.01
C PRO A 518 14.37 -21.78 -44.60
N ALA A 519 15.63 -22.18 -44.47
CA ALA A 519 16.38 -21.94 -43.23
C ALA A 519 16.45 -20.44 -42.93
N MET A 520 16.52 -20.07 -41.66
CA MET A 520 16.71 -18.68 -41.28
C MET A 520 18.11 -18.21 -41.72
N ASP A 521 18.16 -17.10 -42.47
CA ASP A 521 19.41 -16.53 -42.96
C ASP A 521 20.29 -16.07 -41.80
N GLN A 522 21.53 -16.56 -41.72
CA GLN A 522 22.46 -16.25 -40.62
C GLN A 522 22.95 -14.78 -40.60
N GLY A 523 22.67 -14.00 -41.64
CA GLY A 523 23.07 -12.59 -41.75
C GLY A 523 21.89 -11.60 -41.91
N GLY A 524 20.64 -12.08 -41.94
CA GLY A 524 19.45 -11.24 -42.03
C GLY A 524 18.88 -10.91 -40.65
N THR A 525 17.95 -9.94 -40.57
CA THR A 525 17.25 -9.71 -39.30
C THR A 525 16.31 -10.90 -39.02
N PRO A 526 16.36 -11.53 -37.83
CA PRO A 526 15.49 -12.68 -37.52
C PRO A 526 14.00 -12.37 -37.75
N TRP A 527 13.60 -11.12 -37.55
CA TRP A 527 12.23 -10.65 -37.78
C TRP A 527 11.76 -10.81 -39.23
N GLN A 528 12.61 -10.57 -40.24
CA GLN A 528 12.20 -10.63 -41.66
C GLN A 528 11.68 -12.02 -42.06
N TRP A 529 12.37 -13.08 -41.63
CA TRP A 529 11.93 -14.46 -41.88
C TRP A 529 10.57 -14.75 -41.22
N HIS A 530 10.41 -14.31 -39.96
CA HIS A 530 9.16 -14.49 -39.23
C HIS A 530 8.03 -13.69 -39.89
N ALA A 531 8.29 -12.47 -40.35
CA ALA A 531 7.30 -11.60 -41.00
C ALA A 531 6.72 -12.24 -42.26
N GLN A 532 7.57 -12.76 -43.14
CA GLN A 532 7.15 -13.46 -44.36
C GLN A 532 6.38 -14.75 -44.05
N THR A 533 6.84 -15.51 -43.05
CA THR A 533 6.19 -16.74 -42.62
C THR A 533 4.81 -16.47 -42.02
N MET A 534 4.69 -15.47 -41.15
CA MET A 534 3.41 -15.06 -40.56
C MET A 534 2.42 -14.61 -41.64
N PHE A 535 2.87 -13.81 -42.62
CA PHE A 535 2.03 -13.38 -43.72
C PHE A 535 1.51 -14.57 -44.53
N LEU A 536 2.40 -15.51 -44.89
CA LEU A 536 2.04 -16.72 -45.62
C LEU A 536 1.01 -17.55 -44.84
N LEU A 537 1.27 -17.82 -43.55
CA LEU A 537 0.41 -18.65 -42.71
C LEU A 537 -0.96 -17.99 -42.50
N ALA A 538 -1.02 -16.68 -42.29
CA ALA A 538 -2.29 -15.95 -42.15
C ALA A 538 -3.11 -15.99 -43.44
N LEU A 539 -2.46 -15.84 -44.60
CA LEU A 539 -3.09 -15.93 -45.91
C LEU A 539 -3.62 -17.34 -46.19
N LEU A 540 -2.87 -18.39 -45.83
CA LEU A 540 -3.31 -19.79 -46.00
C LEU A 540 -4.46 -20.15 -45.05
N ASP A 541 -4.48 -19.57 -43.85
CA ASP A 541 -5.48 -19.89 -42.84
C ASP A 541 -6.84 -19.23 -43.12
N GLN A 542 -6.84 -17.91 -43.30
CA GLN A 542 -8.04 -17.09 -43.40
C GLN A 542 -7.86 -16.00 -44.47
N PRO A 543 -7.80 -16.36 -45.77
CA PRO A 543 -7.39 -15.45 -46.84
C PRO A 543 -8.26 -14.19 -46.93
N GLU A 544 -9.59 -14.33 -46.98
CA GLU A 544 -10.51 -13.18 -47.13
C GLU A 544 -10.40 -12.22 -45.94
N ARG A 545 -10.39 -12.77 -44.72
CA ARG A 545 -10.26 -11.97 -43.50
C ARG A 545 -8.88 -11.32 -43.40
N TRP A 546 -7.82 -12.05 -43.74
CA TRP A 546 -6.45 -11.54 -43.74
C TRP A 546 -6.29 -10.37 -44.70
N LEU A 547 -6.72 -10.54 -45.95
CA LEU A 547 -6.68 -9.50 -46.98
C LEU A 547 -7.51 -8.26 -46.60
N SER A 548 -8.57 -8.42 -45.79
CA SER A 548 -9.36 -7.27 -45.31
C SER A 548 -8.69 -6.45 -44.19
N LEU A 549 -7.68 -7.01 -43.51
CA LEU A 549 -7.00 -6.36 -42.38
C LEU A 549 -5.66 -5.73 -42.77
N ILE A 550 -5.02 -6.22 -43.82
CA ILE A 550 -3.74 -5.69 -44.30
C ILE A 550 -3.96 -4.53 -45.27
N ASP A 551 -3.03 -3.57 -45.26
CA ASP A 551 -2.99 -2.52 -46.26
C ASP A 551 -2.32 -3.01 -47.56
N SER A 552 -2.75 -2.47 -48.70
CA SER A 552 -2.24 -2.86 -50.04
C SER A 552 -0.69 -2.86 -50.17
N PRO A 553 0.07 -1.91 -49.58
CA PRO A 553 1.53 -1.92 -49.64
C PRO A 553 2.22 -2.83 -48.60
N CYS A 554 1.48 -3.61 -47.81
CA CYS A 554 2.07 -4.53 -46.83
C CYS A 554 3.01 -5.55 -47.47
N LEU A 555 2.61 -6.11 -48.62
CA LEU A 555 3.43 -7.07 -49.35
C LEU A 555 4.72 -6.42 -49.89
N ASP A 556 4.64 -5.19 -50.40
CA ASP A 556 5.80 -4.47 -50.95
C ASP A 556 6.87 -4.14 -49.88
N ARG A 557 6.44 -4.01 -48.62
CA ARG A 557 7.34 -3.79 -47.48
C ARG A 557 8.00 -5.05 -46.97
N LEU A 558 7.42 -6.22 -47.27
CA LEU A 558 8.06 -7.49 -46.95
C LEU A 558 9.16 -7.71 -47.99
N GLU A 559 10.42 -7.67 -47.56
CA GLU A 559 11.56 -8.10 -48.38
C GLU A 559 11.48 -9.62 -48.60
N VAL A 560 10.65 -10.06 -49.55
CA VAL A 560 10.37 -11.48 -49.76
C VAL A 560 11.62 -12.18 -50.31
N ASN A 561 12.15 -13.13 -49.54
CA ASN A 561 13.26 -13.96 -49.99
C ASN A 561 12.76 -14.83 -51.18
N PRO A 562 13.45 -14.84 -52.34
CA PRO A 562 13.04 -15.64 -53.49
C PRO A 562 12.88 -17.13 -53.20
N ALA A 563 13.63 -17.66 -52.22
CA ALA A 563 13.53 -19.05 -51.76
C ALA A 563 12.31 -19.30 -50.86
N HIS A 564 11.69 -18.26 -50.30
CA HIS A 564 10.53 -18.38 -49.42
C HIS A 564 9.25 -18.65 -50.25
N PRO A 565 8.33 -19.54 -49.82
CA PRO A 565 7.13 -19.88 -50.60
C PRO A 565 6.23 -18.69 -50.94
N LEU A 566 6.25 -17.65 -50.11
CA LEU A 566 5.53 -16.40 -50.34
C LEU A 566 5.93 -15.71 -51.66
N SER A 567 7.14 -15.91 -52.17
CA SER A 567 7.60 -15.30 -53.44
C SER A 567 6.87 -15.81 -54.67
N ARG A 568 6.11 -16.91 -54.53
CA ARG A 568 5.39 -17.59 -55.61
C ARG A 568 3.89 -17.28 -55.61
N LEU A 569 3.43 -16.53 -54.62
CA LEU A 569 2.06 -16.03 -54.48
C LEU A 569 2.00 -14.60 -55.03
#